data_AF-A0A2A4QBM0-F1
#
_entry.id   AF-A0A2A4QBM0-F1
#
_cell.length_a   1.000
_cell.length_b   1.000
_cell.length_c   1.000
_cell.angle_alpha   90.00
_cell.angle_beta   90.00
_cell.angle_gamma   90.00
#
_symmetry.space_group_name_H-M   'P 1'
#
loop_
_entity.id
_entity.type
_entity.pdbx_description
1 polymer ?
#
loop_
_entity_poly.entity_id
_entity_poly.type
_entity_poly.pdbx_seq_one_letter_code
_entity_poly.pdbx_strand_id
1 'polypeptide(L)'
;MLRLTYDGSSDRGYNITSPMNEMAYMFNVNLGLGGYCDAATSTSSTCGNEGGSQWHNIAEDTVIDTANLGNNIAIDNLMSYVYWSDTEYALSIGGAWAFFINYGSQDYYGKEASLYGWAVHSGDVGAPSQPNTSVPEPTTLVIFGLGLLGLVLRRKSA
;
A
#
# COMPACT_ATOMS: atom_id res chain seq x y z
N MET A 1 -16.47 18.33 -4.59
CA MET A 1 -15.25 18.04 -5.36
C MET A 1 -14.17 17.64 -4.36
N LEU A 2 -13.54 16.48 -4.50
CA LEU A 2 -12.41 16.14 -3.65
C LEU A 2 -11.22 17.02 -4.02
N ARG A 3 -10.61 17.63 -3.00
CA ARG A 3 -9.46 18.52 -3.14
C ARG A 3 -8.23 17.66 -3.42
N LEU A 4 -7.42 18.04 -4.42
CA LEU A 4 -6.12 17.42 -4.63
C LEU A 4 -5.16 17.87 -3.52
N THR A 5 -4.50 16.92 -2.89
CA THR A 5 -3.51 17.17 -1.82
C THR A 5 -2.17 16.51 -2.15
N TYR A 6 -1.11 17.02 -1.54
CA TYR A 6 0.27 16.58 -1.78
C TYR A 6 0.87 15.86 -0.57
N ASP A 7 0.24 15.97 0.59
CA ASP A 7 0.69 15.48 1.89
C ASP A 7 -0.07 14.22 2.35
N GLY A 8 -0.94 13.66 1.50
CA GLY A 8 -1.77 12.50 1.84
C GLY A 8 -2.99 12.82 2.69
N SER A 9 -3.31 14.10 2.94
CA SER A 9 -4.46 14.50 3.76
C SER A 9 -5.83 14.24 3.13
N SER A 10 -5.88 13.78 1.87
CA SER A 10 -7.10 13.37 1.17
C SER A 10 -6.87 12.15 0.28
N ASP A 11 -7.95 11.46 -0.08
CA ASP A 11 -7.92 10.31 -1.00
C ASP A 11 -7.60 10.66 -2.46
N ARG A 12 -7.50 11.95 -2.81
CA ARG A 12 -7.11 12.44 -4.14
C ARG A 12 -5.77 13.15 -4.09
N GLY A 13 -4.76 12.62 -4.76
CA GLY A 13 -3.43 13.20 -4.83
C GLY A 13 -2.33 12.25 -4.41
N TYR A 14 -1.34 12.76 -3.68
CA TYR A 14 -0.06 12.08 -3.43
C TYR A 14 0.12 11.72 -1.95
N ASN A 15 1.08 10.84 -1.66
CA ASN A 15 1.50 10.48 -0.31
C ASN A 15 0.37 9.92 0.57
N ILE A 16 -0.62 9.28 -0.05
CA ILE A 16 -1.78 8.73 0.66
C ILE A 16 -1.35 7.46 1.41
N THR A 17 -1.39 7.54 2.75
CA THR A 17 -1.04 6.43 3.65
C THR A 17 -2.26 5.90 4.43
N SER A 18 -3.47 6.29 4.06
CA SER A 18 -4.69 5.76 4.68
C SER A 18 -4.89 4.30 4.27
N PRO A 19 -5.16 3.38 5.21
CA PRO A 19 -5.37 1.97 4.89
C PRO A 19 -6.73 1.72 4.21
N MET A 20 -7.58 2.73 4.08
CA MET A 20 -8.79 2.66 3.24
C MET A 20 -8.48 2.75 1.74
N ASN A 21 -7.28 3.21 1.37
CA ASN A 21 -6.81 3.26 -0.01
C ASN A 21 -5.77 2.17 -0.20
N GLU A 22 -6.22 0.92 -0.34
CA GLU A 22 -5.37 -0.27 -0.31
C GLU A 22 -4.15 -0.17 -1.26
N MET A 23 -4.35 0.31 -2.49
CA MET A 23 -3.26 0.43 -3.46
C MET A 23 -2.25 1.52 -3.08
N ALA A 24 -2.73 2.68 -2.64
CA ALA A 24 -1.86 3.75 -2.17
C ALA A 24 -1.12 3.37 -0.88
N TYR A 25 -1.77 2.62 0.00
CA TYR A 25 -1.17 2.06 1.21
C TYR A 25 -0.10 1.02 0.87
N MET A 26 -0.38 0.12 -0.07
CA MET A 26 0.61 -0.85 -0.57
C MET A 26 1.85 -0.14 -1.12
N PHE A 27 1.64 0.87 -1.95
CA PHE A 27 2.69 1.66 -2.58
C PHE A 27 3.52 2.43 -1.54
N ASN A 28 2.91 3.31 -0.76
CA ASN A 28 3.63 4.23 0.13
C ASN A 28 4.13 3.58 1.43
N VAL A 29 3.36 2.65 2.00
CA VAL A 29 3.61 2.11 3.35
C VAL A 29 4.26 0.72 3.30
N ASN A 30 3.64 -0.24 2.60
CA ASN A 30 4.15 -1.61 2.61
C ASN A 30 5.44 -1.75 1.80
N LEU A 31 5.48 -1.13 0.62
CA LEU A 31 6.64 -1.15 -0.27
C LEU A 31 7.59 0.02 0.00
N GLY A 32 7.14 1.07 0.68
CA GLY A 32 7.97 2.26 0.95
C GLY A 32 8.30 3.07 -0.31
N LEU A 33 7.44 3.00 -1.32
CA LEU A 33 7.63 3.71 -2.58
C LEU A 33 7.16 5.14 -2.37
N GLY A 34 8.09 6.10 -2.41
CA GLY A 34 7.75 7.50 -2.41
C GLY A 34 7.09 7.88 -3.74
N GLY A 35 6.05 8.71 -3.70
CA GLY A 35 5.45 9.31 -4.89
C GLY A 35 6.27 10.46 -5.45
N TYR A 36 5.75 11.08 -6.51
CA TYR A 36 6.38 12.20 -7.23
C TYR A 36 6.50 13.50 -6.41
N CYS A 37 5.62 13.68 -5.43
CA CYS A 37 5.66 14.81 -4.50
C CYS A 37 6.25 14.38 -3.15
N ASP A 38 7.04 15.24 -2.51
CA ASP A 38 7.49 15.06 -1.13
C ASP A 38 6.37 15.45 -0.14
N ALA A 39 6.06 14.56 0.81
CA ALA A 39 4.96 14.79 1.74
C ALA A 39 5.18 16.00 2.68
N ALA A 40 6.44 16.35 2.97
CA ALA A 40 6.80 17.40 3.91
C ALA A 40 6.98 18.77 3.24
N THR A 41 7.47 18.80 2.00
CA THR A 41 7.82 20.06 1.32
C THR A 41 6.97 20.41 0.12
N SER A 42 6.29 19.43 -0.51
CA SER A 42 5.57 19.70 -1.75
C SER A 42 4.31 20.53 -1.55
N THR A 43 4.17 21.52 -2.43
CA THR A 43 2.99 22.37 -2.61
C THR A 43 2.50 22.25 -4.05
N SER A 44 1.40 22.94 -4.38
CA SER A 44 0.88 22.98 -5.76
C SER A 44 1.85 23.52 -6.80
N SER A 45 2.85 24.29 -6.38
CA SER A 45 3.85 24.89 -7.26
C SER A 45 5.20 24.20 -7.21
N THR A 46 5.43 23.31 -6.24
CA THR A 46 6.75 22.69 -6.03
C THR A 46 6.78 21.20 -6.27
N CYS A 47 5.62 20.51 -6.23
CA CYS A 47 5.58 19.09 -6.57
C CYS A 47 6.22 18.83 -7.94
N GLY A 48 7.13 17.86 -7.98
CA GLY A 48 7.85 17.45 -9.17
C GLY A 48 9.19 18.13 -9.43
N ASN A 49 9.47 19.24 -8.73
CA ASN A 49 10.79 19.88 -8.78
C ASN A 49 11.75 19.33 -7.71
N GLU A 50 11.23 18.48 -6.82
CA GLU A 50 11.91 18.07 -5.59
C GLU A 50 12.74 16.78 -5.76
N GLY A 51 12.84 16.23 -6.98
CA GLY A 51 13.63 15.02 -7.26
C GLY A 51 13.15 13.78 -6.50
N GLY A 52 11.90 13.82 -6.03
CA GLY A 52 11.32 12.84 -5.13
C GLY A 52 10.98 11.53 -5.85
N SER A 53 11.60 10.45 -5.38
CA SER A 53 11.42 9.04 -5.75
C SER A 53 12.34 8.49 -6.86
N GLN A 54 12.83 7.27 -6.61
CA GLN A 54 13.54 6.42 -7.58
C GLN A 54 12.66 6.06 -8.80
N TRP A 55 11.35 6.32 -8.73
CA TRP A 55 10.32 5.88 -9.66
C TRP A 55 10.05 6.87 -10.78
N HIS A 56 10.23 8.17 -10.52
CA HIS A 56 9.88 9.23 -11.47
C HIS A 56 10.62 9.14 -12.81
N ASN A 57 11.82 8.56 -12.82
CA ASN A 57 12.63 8.43 -14.03
C ASN A 57 12.30 7.17 -14.85
N ILE A 58 11.41 6.31 -14.37
CA ILE A 58 10.99 5.12 -15.11
C ILE A 58 9.93 5.55 -16.11
N ALA A 59 10.22 5.33 -17.40
CA ALA A 59 9.28 5.65 -18.46
C ALA A 59 7.94 4.91 -18.26
N GLU A 60 6.86 5.52 -18.71
CA GLU A 60 5.56 4.85 -18.79
C GLU A 60 5.68 3.56 -19.63
N ASP A 61 4.82 2.59 -19.36
CA ASP A 61 4.80 1.27 -20.03
C ASP A 61 6.10 0.47 -19.89
N THR A 62 6.91 0.76 -18.86
CA THR A 62 8.10 -0.01 -18.52
C THR A 62 7.80 -0.95 -17.37
N VAL A 63 8.33 -2.18 -17.43
CA VAL A 63 8.27 -3.13 -16.32
C VAL A 63 9.22 -2.69 -15.21
N ILE A 64 8.73 -2.73 -13.97
CA ILE A 64 9.44 -2.36 -12.77
C ILE A 64 9.65 -3.59 -11.90
N ASP A 65 10.91 -3.94 -11.74
CA ASP A 65 11.35 -5.08 -10.94
C ASP A 65 12.28 -4.62 -9.81
N THR A 66 12.57 -5.56 -8.92
CA THR A 66 13.50 -5.42 -7.79
C THR A 66 14.83 -4.76 -8.19
N ALA A 67 15.33 -5.11 -9.38
CA ALA A 67 16.58 -4.57 -9.92
C ALA A 67 16.47 -3.07 -10.26
N ASN A 68 15.33 -2.60 -10.79
CA ASN A 68 15.09 -1.18 -11.10
C ASN A 68 15.12 -0.30 -9.84
N LEU A 69 14.93 -0.89 -8.66
CA LEU A 69 14.80 -0.20 -7.37
C LEU A 69 16.02 -0.38 -6.46
N GLY A 70 17.14 -0.82 -7.02
CA GLY A 70 18.36 -1.02 -6.25
C GLY A 70 18.33 -2.23 -5.31
N ASN A 71 17.49 -3.23 -5.60
CA ASN A 71 17.40 -4.53 -4.91
C ASN A 71 16.96 -4.51 -3.43
N ASN A 72 16.43 -3.38 -2.95
CA ASN A 72 15.96 -3.26 -1.56
C ASN A 72 14.47 -3.62 -1.39
N ILE A 73 13.74 -3.72 -2.50
CA ILE A 73 12.29 -3.90 -2.53
C ILE A 73 11.99 -5.07 -3.45
N ALA A 74 11.38 -6.12 -2.90
CA ALA A 74 11.00 -7.30 -3.66
C ALA A 74 9.71 -7.02 -4.45
N ILE A 75 9.88 -6.68 -5.72
CA ILE A 75 8.80 -6.51 -6.68
C ILE A 75 9.20 -7.12 -8.03
N ASP A 76 8.23 -7.62 -8.77
CA ASP A 76 8.45 -8.23 -10.08
C ASP A 76 7.20 -8.01 -10.94
N ASN A 77 7.40 -7.71 -12.22
CA ASN A 77 6.34 -7.50 -13.20
C ASN A 77 5.32 -6.39 -12.86
N LEU A 78 5.73 -5.35 -12.11
CA LEU A 78 4.88 -4.17 -11.91
C LEU A 78 5.00 -3.23 -13.12
N MET A 79 3.90 -2.90 -13.79
CA MET A 79 3.95 -1.95 -14.91
C MET A 79 3.97 -0.50 -14.40
N SER A 80 4.83 0.33 -14.99
CA SER A 80 4.82 1.78 -14.81
C SER A 80 3.63 2.43 -15.53
N TYR A 81 2.42 2.22 -15.00
CA TYR A 81 1.19 2.76 -15.59
C TYR A 81 0.09 2.98 -14.55
N VAL A 82 -1.14 3.19 -15.03
CA VAL A 82 -2.33 3.39 -14.22
C VAL A 82 -3.01 2.05 -13.95
N TYR A 83 -3.45 1.88 -12.70
CA TYR A 83 -4.15 0.72 -12.21
C TYR A 83 -5.53 1.09 -11.66
N TRP A 84 -6.53 0.26 -11.94
CA TRP A 84 -7.86 0.42 -11.37
C TRP A 84 -7.88 0.06 -9.89
N SER A 85 -8.61 0.85 -9.11
CA SER A 85 -9.14 0.44 -7.80
C SER A 85 -10.56 -0.11 -7.99
N ASP A 86 -10.99 -1.04 -7.14
CA ASP A 86 -12.35 -1.62 -7.17
C ASP A 86 -13.43 -0.60 -6.71
N THR A 87 -13.02 0.62 -6.36
CA THR A 87 -13.92 1.65 -5.82
C THR A 87 -14.44 2.58 -6.92
N GLU A 88 -15.76 2.68 -7.05
CA GLU A 88 -16.41 3.66 -7.92
C GLU A 88 -16.23 5.10 -7.40
N TYR A 89 -16.04 6.06 -8.30
CA TYR A 89 -15.98 7.46 -7.91
C TYR A 89 -17.40 8.01 -7.75
N ALA A 90 -17.87 8.13 -6.51
CA ALA A 90 -19.26 8.47 -6.19
C ALA A 90 -19.80 9.78 -6.83
N LEU A 91 -18.93 10.71 -7.21
CA LEU A 91 -19.32 11.99 -7.82
C LEU A 91 -19.48 11.90 -9.36
N SER A 92 -19.13 10.78 -9.98
CA SER A 92 -19.31 10.53 -11.42
C SER A 92 -19.53 9.06 -11.69
N ILE A 93 -20.72 8.71 -12.17
CA ILE A 93 -21.09 7.34 -12.57
C ILE A 93 -20.18 6.74 -13.66
N GLY A 94 -19.56 7.61 -14.48
CA GLY A 94 -18.61 7.21 -15.52
C GLY A 94 -17.17 7.09 -15.03
N GLY A 95 -16.89 7.38 -13.75
CA GLY A 95 -15.55 7.39 -13.18
C GLY A 95 -15.34 6.29 -12.14
N ALA A 96 -14.12 5.77 -12.07
CA ALA A 96 -13.66 4.92 -10.98
C ALA A 96 -12.32 5.44 -10.45
N TRP A 97 -11.98 5.07 -9.23
CA TRP A 97 -10.68 5.41 -8.66
C TRP A 97 -9.57 4.64 -9.37
N ALA A 98 -8.46 5.32 -9.61
CA ALA A 98 -7.30 4.78 -10.25
C ALA A 98 -6.04 5.27 -9.55
N PHE A 99 -5.02 4.42 -9.52
CA PHE A 99 -3.73 4.73 -8.96
C PHE A 99 -2.69 4.78 -10.08
N PHE A 100 -1.95 5.87 -10.13
CA PHE A 100 -0.90 6.15 -11.09
C PHE A 100 0.43 5.73 -10.48
N ILE A 101 0.87 4.51 -10.76
CA ILE A 101 2.12 3.95 -10.18
C ILE A 101 3.33 4.80 -10.57
N ASN A 102 3.35 5.31 -11.80
CA ASN A 102 4.40 6.18 -12.32
C ASN A 102 4.52 7.54 -11.58
N TYR A 103 3.46 7.97 -10.90
CA TYR A 103 3.46 9.20 -10.11
C TYR A 103 3.29 8.97 -8.59
N GLY A 104 2.98 7.74 -8.17
CA GLY A 104 2.61 7.43 -6.80
C GLY A 104 1.38 8.21 -6.32
N SER A 105 0.38 8.39 -7.19
CA SER A 105 -0.78 9.25 -6.91
C SER A 105 -2.10 8.55 -7.20
N GLN A 106 -3.17 9.01 -6.55
CA GLN A 106 -4.53 8.53 -6.75
C GLN A 106 -5.43 9.64 -7.31
N ASP A 107 -6.14 9.34 -8.39
CA ASP A 107 -7.21 10.20 -8.92
C ASP A 107 -8.31 9.33 -9.54
N TYR A 108 -9.41 9.93 -9.98
CA TYR A 108 -10.44 9.21 -10.72
C TYR A 108 -10.13 9.21 -12.22
N TYR A 109 -10.54 8.15 -12.90
CA TYR A 109 -10.41 7.99 -14.35
C TYR A 109 -11.70 7.45 -14.97
N GLY A 110 -11.88 7.66 -16.28
CA GLY A 110 -13.08 7.21 -16.98
C GLY A 110 -13.11 5.70 -17.17
N LYS A 111 -14.22 5.04 -16.82
CA LYS A 111 -14.39 3.58 -16.87
C LYS A 111 -14.23 2.96 -18.27
N GLU A 112 -14.25 3.78 -19.32
CA GLU A 112 -13.99 3.34 -20.70
C GLU A 112 -12.50 3.06 -20.97
N ALA A 113 -11.61 3.48 -20.06
CA ALA A 113 -10.17 3.26 -20.22
C ALA A 113 -9.76 1.82 -19.91
N SER A 114 -8.89 1.27 -20.76
CA SER A 114 -8.26 -0.03 -20.55
C SER A 114 -7.00 0.15 -19.70
N LEU A 115 -7.13 0.00 -18.38
CA LEU A 115 -6.04 0.14 -17.41
C LEU A 115 -5.74 -1.22 -16.74
N TYR A 116 -4.61 -1.32 -16.06
CA TYR A 116 -4.20 -2.56 -15.39
C TYR A 116 -5.01 -2.81 -14.10
N GLY A 117 -5.03 -4.07 -13.66
CA GLY A 117 -5.54 -4.45 -12.34
C GLY A 117 -4.42 -5.08 -11.52
N TRP A 118 -4.37 -4.75 -10.23
CA TRP A 118 -3.46 -5.41 -9.29
C TRP A 118 -4.28 -6.39 -8.47
N ALA A 119 -4.13 -7.68 -8.77
CA ALA A 119 -4.77 -8.72 -7.96
C ALA A 119 -4.12 -8.79 -6.58
N VAL A 120 -4.92 -8.61 -5.54
CA VAL A 120 -4.50 -8.74 -4.14
C VAL A 120 -5.28 -9.87 -3.47
N HIS A 121 -4.62 -10.63 -2.61
CA HIS A 121 -5.29 -11.56 -1.69
C HIS A 121 -5.53 -10.89 -0.34
N SER A 122 -6.50 -11.42 0.40
CA SER A 122 -6.74 -10.98 1.77
C SER A 122 -5.49 -11.21 2.63
N GLY A 123 -4.94 -10.11 3.16
CA GLY A 123 -3.70 -10.11 3.95
C GLY A 123 -2.47 -9.56 3.22
N ASP A 124 -2.51 -9.37 1.90
CA ASP A 124 -1.40 -8.80 1.12
C ASP A 124 -1.24 -7.30 1.37
N VAL A 125 -2.37 -6.60 1.46
CA VAL A 125 -2.47 -5.25 1.98
C VAL A 125 -2.82 -5.38 3.46
N GLY A 126 -1.88 -4.99 4.33
CA GLY A 126 -2.06 -5.05 5.79
C GLY A 126 -3.47 -4.60 6.15
N ALA A 127 -4.23 -5.48 6.81
CA ALA A 127 -5.61 -5.17 7.17
C ALA A 127 -5.63 -3.78 7.82
N PRO A 128 -6.51 -2.85 7.40
CA PRO A 128 -6.64 -1.57 8.08
C PRO A 128 -6.71 -1.92 9.55
N SER A 129 -5.72 -1.45 10.32
CA SER A 129 -5.55 -1.86 11.71
C SER A 129 -6.88 -1.60 12.39
N GLN A 130 -7.72 -2.63 12.47
CA GLN A 130 -8.94 -2.58 13.25
C GLN A 130 -8.38 -2.33 14.65
N PRO A 131 -8.75 -1.25 15.33
CA PRO A 131 -8.19 -0.88 16.64
C PRO A 131 -8.44 -1.93 17.75
N ASN A 132 -8.77 -3.18 17.41
CA ASN A 132 -9.40 -4.17 18.26
C ASN A 132 -9.18 -5.64 17.80
N THR A 133 -8.33 -5.95 16.82
CA THR A 133 -7.91 -7.35 16.60
C THR A 133 -6.52 -7.56 17.19
N SER A 134 -6.43 -7.63 18.53
CA SER A 134 -5.25 -8.22 19.16
C SER A 134 -5.09 -9.61 18.57
N VAL A 135 -4.03 -9.83 17.79
CA VAL A 135 -3.65 -11.16 17.30
C VAL A 135 -3.62 -12.05 18.55
N PRO A 136 -4.50 -13.07 18.66
CA PRO A 136 -4.51 -13.92 19.83
C PRO A 136 -3.12 -14.52 19.99
N GLU A 137 -2.49 -14.33 21.16
CA GLU A 137 -1.19 -14.96 21.40
C GLU A 137 -1.33 -16.45 21.10
N PRO A 138 -0.37 -17.04 20.35
CA PRO A 138 -0.44 -18.44 19.99
C PRO A 138 -0.65 -19.27 21.26
N THR A 139 -1.69 -20.11 21.25
CA THR A 139 -2.03 -21.05 22.35
C THR A 139 -0.84 -21.94 22.75
N THR A 140 0.20 -21.96 21.92
CA THR A 140 1.52 -22.54 22.16
C THR A 140 2.08 -22.20 23.54
N LEU A 141 1.98 -20.96 24.04
CA LEU A 141 2.50 -20.63 25.39
C LEU A 141 1.76 -21.37 26.50
N VAL A 142 0.44 -21.51 26.36
CA VAL A 142 -0.39 -22.28 27.29
C VAL A 142 -0.05 -23.76 27.21
N ILE A 143 0.12 -24.30 26.00
CA ILE A 143 0.49 -25.71 25.79
C ILE A 143 1.89 -26.00 26.33
N PHE A 144 2.86 -25.11 26.11
CA PHE A 144 4.22 -25.22 26.67
C PHE A 144 4.19 -25.15 28.20
N GLY A 145 3.42 -24.21 28.76
CA GLY A 145 3.23 -24.09 30.20
C GLY A 145 2.61 -25.34 30.82
N LEU A 146 1.53 -25.85 30.22
CA LEU A 146 0.86 -27.08 30.67
C LEU A 146 1.75 -28.32 30.51
N GLY A 147 2.53 -28.41 29.42
CA GLY A 147 3.50 -29.48 29.20
C GLY A 147 4.62 -29.50 30.24
N LEU A 148 5.17 -28.32 30.57
CA LEU A 148 6.18 -28.16 31.64
C LEU A 148 5.60 -28.51 33.01
N LEU A 149 4.39 -28.03 33.33
CA LEU A 149 3.70 -28.39 34.58
C LEU A 149 3.45 -29.89 34.69
N GLY A 150 3.00 -30.53 33.61
CA GLY A 150 2.80 -31.98 33.57
C GLY A 150 4.07 -32.78 33.87
N LEU A 151 5.22 -32.34 33.35
CA LEU A 151 6.52 -32.96 33.63
C LEU A 151 6.97 -32.79 35.09
N VAL A 152 6.74 -31.61 35.68
CA VAL A 152 7.06 -31.34 37.09
C VAL A 152 6.19 -32.20 38.02
N LEU A 153 4.89 -32.31 37.72
CA LEU A 153 3.96 -33.13 38.51
C LEU A 153 4.31 -34.62 38.42
N ARG A 154 4.67 -35.13 37.23
CA ARG A 154 5.12 -36.53 37.06
C ARG A 154 6.35 -36.86 37.89
N ARG A 155 7.29 -35.92 38.05
CA ARG A 155 8.50 -36.11 38.87
C ARG A 155 8.25 -36.14 40.37
N LYS A 156 7.13 -35.59 40.86
CA LYS A 156 6.77 -35.58 42.29
C LYS A 156 5.93 -36.79 42.73
N SER A 157 5.39 -37.55 41.77
CA SER A 157 4.58 -38.75 42.02
C SER A 157 5.33 -40.07 41.80
N ALA A 158 6.63 -40.00 41.50
CA ALA A 158 7.56 -41.13 41.46
C ALA A 158 8.52 -41.02 42.65
#